data_AF-A0A8H6X6J0-F1
#
_entry.id   AF-A0A8H6X6J0-F1
#
_cell.length_a   1.000
_cell.length_b   1.000
_cell.length_c   1.000
_cell.angle_alpha   90.00
_cell.angle_beta   90.00
_cell.angle_gamma   90.00
#
_symmetry.space_group_name_H-M   'P 1'
#
loop_
_entity.id
_entity.type
_entity.pdbx_description
1 polymer ?
#
loop_
_entity_poly.entity_id
_entity_poly.type
_entity_poly.pdbx_seq_one_letter_code
_entity_poly.pdbx_strand_id
1 'polypeptide(L)'
;MREMSPLSYLILVLLIPLSSAFPLTSSSGATVFHDAITEIPLPPLSLNPQEPNFDSFDLTSALPPASVIRAEAIDLPPNCAAYIGQGEDSECASAMTALSVQFEDCGDPFVVCRCDDAQMSIGSVLDRLGRVPVGLRRYAGTIVVVATNSTPHAYTLTTGDTHIFGDCSMNAWVHETIHAFDFAEDTRQSSAPGWSSALATDSCVPDSYSLVNAVEDFAQVGVITIYMLVYGGRLPPGFVADCMSNQLAFASSLAMYNPENLFGNTCNIVDGGPPARHTASPAVLDPSRTFPDVVSNGQISWRYEHYWGSGCGFDGARQ
;
A
#
# COMPACT_ATOMS: atom_id res chain seq x y z
N MET A 1 38.99 10.93 52.65
CA MET A 1 38.20 11.82 53.51
C MET A 1 38.73 13.24 53.38
N ARG A 2 38.10 14.05 52.53
CA ARG A 2 38.16 15.52 52.58
C ARG A 2 36.80 16.02 52.11
N GLU A 3 36.07 16.60 53.05
CA GLU A 3 34.86 17.40 52.83
C GLU A 3 35.23 18.70 52.12
N MET A 4 34.36 19.19 51.23
CA MET A 4 34.13 20.62 51.00
C MET A 4 32.64 20.85 50.69
N SER A 5 32.08 21.82 51.40
CA SER A 5 30.68 22.28 51.37
C SER A 5 30.45 23.32 50.25
N PRO A 6 29.20 23.80 50.05
CA PRO A 6 28.74 24.46 48.84
C PRO A 6 28.91 25.99 48.88
N LEU A 7 28.99 26.62 47.71
CA LEU A 7 28.90 28.07 47.56
C LEU A 7 27.90 28.43 46.45
N SER A 8 26.81 29.04 46.91
CA SER A 8 25.77 29.75 46.17
C SER A 8 26.29 31.04 45.53
N TYR A 9 25.89 31.37 44.31
CA TYR A 9 25.81 32.72 43.73
C TYR A 9 24.91 32.60 42.49
N LEU A 10 24.09 33.56 42.04
CA LEU A 10 23.46 34.75 42.59
C LEU A 10 22.51 35.17 41.45
N ILE A 11 21.22 35.30 41.74
CA ILE A 11 20.20 35.67 40.77
C ILE A 11 20.35 37.17 40.47
N LEU A 12 20.63 37.52 39.21
CA LEU A 12 20.53 38.90 38.72
C LEU A 12 19.22 39.03 37.93
N VAL A 13 18.22 39.63 38.57
CA VAL A 13 16.99 40.08 37.93
C VAL A 13 17.28 41.41 37.23
N LEU A 14 17.21 41.43 35.89
CA LEU A 14 17.16 42.65 35.12
C LEU A 14 15.72 42.87 34.63
N LEU A 15 15.06 43.88 35.18
CA LEU A 15 13.78 44.40 34.71
C LEU A 15 14.03 45.39 33.57
N ILE A 16 13.46 45.12 32.39
CA ILE A 16 13.25 46.12 31.33
C ILE A 16 11.78 46.04 30.91
N PRO A 17 11.03 47.15 30.92
CA PRO A 17 9.65 47.20 30.44
C PRO A 17 9.66 47.51 28.93
N LEU A 18 8.93 46.74 28.14
CA LEU A 18 8.58 47.14 26.77
C LEU A 18 7.18 46.62 26.43
N SER A 19 6.24 47.53 26.55
CA SER A 19 4.93 47.49 25.93
C SER A 19 5.12 47.71 24.43
N SER A 20 4.76 46.70 23.63
CA SER A 20 4.32 46.92 22.25
C SER A 20 3.55 45.69 21.78
N ALA A 21 2.26 45.90 21.54
CA ALA A 21 1.40 44.95 20.85
C ALA A 21 1.97 44.71 19.44
N PHE A 22 2.26 43.44 19.13
CA PHE A 22 2.47 42.99 17.75
C PHE A 22 1.21 42.23 17.29
N PRO A 23 0.78 42.45 16.04
CA PRO A 23 -0.44 41.85 15.52
C PRO A 23 -0.25 40.35 15.30
N LEU A 24 -1.31 39.60 15.58
CA LEU A 24 -1.49 38.23 15.13
C LEU A 24 -1.46 38.21 13.59
N THR A 25 -0.31 37.88 13.01
CA THR A 25 -0.25 37.41 11.63
C THR A 25 -0.63 35.94 11.64
N SER A 26 -1.82 35.64 11.13
CA SER A 26 -2.18 34.30 10.70
C SER A 26 -1.12 33.81 9.71
N SER A 27 -0.41 32.74 10.03
CA SER A 27 0.37 32.01 9.03
C SER A 27 -0.60 31.27 8.12
N SER A 28 -1.09 32.00 7.12
CA SER A 28 -1.73 31.47 5.93
C SER A 28 -0.76 30.55 5.20
N GLY A 29 -1.21 29.32 4.94
CA GLY A 29 -0.75 28.46 3.85
C GLY A 29 0.67 27.92 4.00
N ALA A 30 0.79 26.75 4.65
CA ALA A 30 1.77 25.79 4.16
C ALA A 30 1.28 25.36 2.77
N THR A 31 1.75 26.06 1.73
CA THR A 31 1.74 25.52 0.37
C THR A 31 2.61 24.27 0.42
N VAL A 32 1.99 23.10 0.51
CA VAL A 32 2.62 21.88 0.05
C VAL A 32 2.88 22.13 -1.42
N PHE A 33 4.11 22.49 -1.76
CA PHE A 33 4.57 22.44 -3.13
C PHE A 33 4.55 20.96 -3.51
N HIS A 34 3.42 20.50 -4.06
CA HIS A 34 3.45 19.45 -5.04
C HIS A 34 4.20 20.06 -6.22
N ASP A 35 5.53 19.88 -6.24
CA ASP A 35 6.25 19.98 -7.50
C ASP A 35 5.47 19.08 -8.46
N ALA A 36 4.92 19.66 -9.52
CA ALA A 36 4.22 18.91 -10.55
C ALA A 36 5.12 17.74 -10.93
N ILE A 37 4.71 16.54 -10.51
CA ILE A 37 5.56 15.38 -10.63
C ILE A 37 5.52 15.01 -12.09
N THR A 38 6.48 15.53 -12.83
CA THR A 38 6.73 15.10 -14.19
C THR A 38 7.16 13.64 -14.08
N GLU A 39 6.20 12.73 -14.19
CA GLU A 39 6.46 11.34 -14.52
C GLU A 39 7.49 11.34 -15.65
N ILE A 40 8.71 10.89 -15.38
CA ILE A 40 9.60 10.53 -16.47
C ILE A 40 8.98 9.27 -17.04
N PRO A 41 8.39 9.31 -18.26
CA PRO A 41 7.69 8.15 -18.78
C PRO A 41 8.71 7.05 -18.95
N LEU A 42 8.54 5.96 -18.20
CA LEU A 42 9.38 4.79 -18.34
C LEU A 42 9.09 4.15 -19.70
N PRO A 43 10.11 3.59 -20.38
CA PRO A 43 9.90 3.00 -21.68
C PRO A 43 8.98 1.77 -21.57
N PRO A 44 8.07 1.58 -22.53
CA PRO A 44 7.23 0.38 -22.58
C PRO A 44 8.08 -0.87 -22.82
N LEU A 45 7.61 -2.00 -22.32
CA LEU A 45 8.28 -3.29 -22.50
C LEU A 45 7.99 -3.87 -23.88
N SER A 46 8.96 -4.59 -24.44
CA SER A 46 8.83 -5.29 -25.72
C SER A 46 8.79 -6.80 -25.48
N LEU A 47 7.75 -7.26 -24.79
CA LEU A 47 7.51 -8.65 -24.42
C LEU A 47 6.09 -9.07 -24.87
N ASN A 48 5.77 -10.36 -24.79
CA ASN A 48 4.44 -10.86 -25.15
C ASN A 48 3.55 -10.97 -23.90
N PRO A 49 2.36 -10.36 -23.86
CA PRO A 49 1.44 -10.56 -22.74
C PRO A 49 0.80 -11.96 -22.83
N GLN A 50 0.62 -12.63 -21.70
CA GLN A 50 -0.07 -13.93 -21.66
C GLN A 50 -1.59 -13.76 -21.69
N GLU A 51 -2.11 -12.80 -20.93
CA GLU A 51 -3.53 -12.49 -20.83
C GLU A 51 -3.82 -11.01 -21.16
N PRO A 52 -5.08 -10.63 -21.47
CA PRO A 52 -5.42 -9.22 -21.65
C PRO A 52 -5.38 -8.45 -20.32
N ASN A 53 -5.78 -9.09 -19.22
CA ASN A 53 -5.86 -8.54 -17.87
C ASN A 53 -5.97 -9.68 -16.83
N PHE A 54 -6.15 -9.33 -15.54
CA PHE A 54 -6.34 -10.29 -14.45
C PHE A 54 -7.81 -10.67 -14.17
N ASP A 55 -8.68 -10.70 -15.19
CA ASP A 55 -10.09 -11.10 -15.02
C ASP A 55 -10.26 -12.63 -14.86
N SER A 56 -9.21 -13.43 -15.14
CA SER A 56 -9.28 -14.90 -15.09
C SER A 56 -9.21 -15.49 -13.68
N PHE A 57 -8.86 -14.69 -12.66
CA PHE A 57 -8.78 -15.10 -11.26
C PHE A 57 -9.09 -13.96 -10.30
N ASP A 58 -9.45 -14.30 -9.06
CA ASP A 58 -9.74 -13.32 -7.99
C ASP A 58 -9.17 -13.80 -6.66
N LEU A 59 -8.34 -12.96 -6.03
CA LEU A 59 -7.74 -13.23 -4.72
C LEU A 59 -8.71 -13.07 -3.54
N THR A 60 -9.91 -12.49 -3.74
CA THR A 60 -10.85 -12.16 -2.66
C THR A 60 -11.12 -13.34 -1.74
N SER A 61 -11.42 -14.52 -2.30
CA SER A 61 -11.76 -15.71 -1.49
C SER A 61 -10.55 -16.39 -0.83
N ALA A 62 -9.35 -16.19 -1.37
CA ALA A 62 -8.12 -16.80 -0.88
C ALA A 62 -7.45 -15.98 0.23
N LEU A 63 -7.70 -14.67 0.25
CA LEU A 63 -7.18 -13.74 1.24
C LEU A 63 -8.25 -13.42 2.28
N PRO A 64 -8.19 -13.99 3.50
CA PRO A 64 -9.13 -13.66 4.57
C PRO A 64 -8.88 -12.24 5.09
N PRO A 65 -9.93 -11.50 5.49
CA PRO A 65 -9.76 -10.16 6.04
C PRO A 65 -9.21 -10.21 7.47
N ALA A 66 -8.33 -9.27 7.79
CA ALA A 66 -8.00 -8.89 9.15
C ALA A 66 -9.19 -8.15 9.80
N SER A 67 -9.47 -8.47 11.06
CA SER A 67 -10.54 -7.78 11.79
C SER A 67 -10.09 -6.37 12.17
N VAL A 68 -11.01 -5.42 12.06
CA VAL A 68 -10.81 -4.06 12.57
C VAL A 68 -11.13 -4.04 14.06
N ILE A 69 -10.15 -3.68 14.89
CA ILE A 69 -10.32 -3.58 16.36
C ILE A 69 -10.66 -2.16 16.81
N ARG A 70 -10.36 -1.17 15.98
CA ARG A 70 -10.69 0.23 16.21
C ARG A 70 -10.85 0.94 14.87
N ALA A 71 -11.91 1.73 14.74
CA ALA A 71 -12.08 2.67 13.64
C ALA A 71 -12.69 3.95 14.22
N GLU A 72 -11.94 5.04 14.18
CA GLU A 72 -12.32 6.31 14.78
C GLU A 72 -12.28 7.41 13.74
N ALA A 73 -13.31 8.25 13.72
CA ALA A 73 -13.28 9.45 12.91
C ALA A 73 -12.19 10.39 13.40
N ILE A 74 -11.41 10.92 12.47
CA ILE A 74 -10.35 11.88 12.74
C ILE A 74 -10.58 13.15 11.92
N ASP A 75 -9.92 14.23 12.31
CA ASP A 75 -9.85 15.42 11.46
C ASP A 75 -9.20 15.06 10.13
N LEU A 76 -9.71 15.64 9.05
CA LEU A 76 -9.24 15.36 7.69
C LEU A 76 -7.74 15.70 7.56
N PRO A 77 -6.87 14.70 7.32
CA PRO A 77 -5.43 14.93 7.22
C PRO A 77 -5.07 15.80 6.00
N PRO A 78 -3.96 16.57 6.05
CA PRO A 78 -3.56 17.45 4.95
C PRO A 78 -3.40 16.76 3.60
N ASN A 79 -2.86 15.53 3.58
CA ASN A 79 -2.71 14.76 2.35
C ASN A 79 -4.06 14.32 1.77
N CYS A 80 -5.10 14.10 2.59
CA CYS A 80 -6.45 13.87 2.06
C CYS A 80 -7.14 15.16 1.62
N ALA A 81 -6.94 16.25 2.38
CA ALA A 81 -7.52 17.55 2.09
C ALA A 81 -7.02 18.14 0.77
N ALA A 82 -5.82 17.75 0.31
CA ALA A 82 -5.24 18.18 -0.95
C ALA A 82 -6.10 17.80 -2.18
N TYR A 83 -6.90 16.73 -2.08
CA TYR A 83 -7.68 16.19 -3.20
C TYR A 83 -9.15 16.63 -3.23
N ILE A 84 -9.54 17.59 -2.38
CA ILE A 84 -10.89 18.15 -2.31
C ILE A 84 -10.92 19.52 -2.98
N GLY A 85 -11.93 19.76 -3.84
CA GLY A 85 -12.26 21.12 -4.28
C GLY A 85 -12.64 21.24 -5.75
N GLN A 86 -12.12 22.28 -6.39
CA GLN A 86 -12.36 22.63 -7.79
C GLN A 86 -11.00 23.04 -8.40
N GLY A 87 -10.20 22.04 -8.77
CA GLY A 87 -8.87 22.20 -9.34
C GLY A 87 -8.53 20.98 -10.22
N GLU A 88 -7.44 21.07 -10.99
CA GLU A 88 -7.02 19.97 -11.88
C GLU A 88 -6.64 18.70 -11.09
N ASP A 89 -6.19 18.87 -9.85
CA ASP A 89 -5.83 17.78 -8.93
C ASP A 89 -6.99 17.35 -8.00
N SER A 90 -8.18 17.93 -8.19
CA SER A 90 -9.34 17.59 -7.36
C SER A 90 -9.95 16.27 -7.82
N GLU A 91 -9.85 15.26 -6.98
CA GLU A 91 -10.42 13.93 -7.23
C GLU A 91 -11.76 13.74 -6.52
N CYS A 92 -11.95 14.49 -5.42
CA CYS A 92 -13.15 14.45 -4.60
C CYS A 92 -14.01 15.69 -4.87
N ALA A 93 -15.05 15.54 -5.69
CA ALA A 93 -16.01 16.62 -5.93
C ALA A 93 -16.98 16.82 -4.74
N SER A 94 -17.09 15.83 -3.85
CA SER A 94 -17.92 15.85 -2.65
C SER A 94 -17.10 16.16 -1.39
N ALA A 95 -17.74 16.13 -0.22
CA ALA A 95 -17.00 16.19 1.05
C ALA A 95 -16.29 14.85 1.30
N MET A 96 -15.21 14.89 2.07
CA MET A 96 -14.42 13.72 2.43
C MET A 96 -14.43 13.52 3.93
N THR A 97 -14.48 12.26 4.35
CA THR A 97 -14.31 11.84 5.74
C THR A 97 -13.04 11.03 5.90
N ALA A 98 -12.42 11.08 7.08
CA ALA A 98 -11.21 10.34 7.40
C ALA A 98 -11.41 9.48 8.65
N LEU A 99 -10.89 8.26 8.60
CA LEU A 99 -10.82 7.33 9.71
C LEU A 99 -9.38 6.95 10.04
N SER A 100 -9.08 6.86 11.33
CA SER A 100 -7.94 6.10 11.85
C SER A 100 -8.40 4.67 12.15
N VAL A 101 -7.85 3.70 11.43
CA VAL A 101 -8.28 2.30 11.44
C VAL A 101 -7.15 1.41 11.96
N GLN A 102 -7.40 0.64 13.00
CA GLN A 102 -6.45 -0.34 13.53
C GLN A 102 -6.96 -1.75 13.25
N PHE A 103 -6.15 -2.55 12.59
CA PHE A 103 -6.40 -3.98 12.38
C PHE A 103 -5.80 -4.79 13.54
N GLU A 104 -6.35 -5.97 13.80
CA GLU A 104 -5.90 -6.83 14.90
C GLU A 104 -4.44 -7.32 14.76
N ASP A 105 -3.91 -7.34 13.54
CA ASP A 105 -2.56 -7.79 13.21
C ASP A 105 -1.54 -6.65 13.05
N CYS A 106 -1.90 -5.40 13.38
CA CYS A 106 -0.97 -4.28 13.31
C CYS A 106 -1.20 -3.26 14.42
N GLY A 107 -0.12 -2.88 15.11
CA GLY A 107 -0.15 -1.91 16.19
C GLY A 107 -0.35 -0.47 15.70
N ASP A 108 0.14 -0.16 14.51
CA ASP A 108 -0.05 1.16 13.91
C ASP A 108 -1.42 1.27 13.25
N PRO A 109 -2.13 2.40 13.42
CA PRO A 109 -3.34 2.66 12.67
C PRO A 109 -3.03 3.06 11.22
N PHE A 110 -3.94 2.72 10.32
CA PHE A 110 -3.99 3.14 8.92
C PHE A 110 -4.93 4.34 8.79
N VAL A 111 -4.61 5.25 7.89
CA VAL A 111 -5.49 6.37 7.54
C VAL A 111 -6.30 6.01 6.31
N VAL A 112 -7.62 6.10 6.42
CA VAL A 112 -8.55 5.88 5.32
C VAL A 112 -9.38 7.12 5.12
N CYS A 113 -9.26 7.74 3.95
CA CYS A 113 -10.00 8.89 3.51
C CYS A 113 -10.98 8.48 2.43
N ARG A 114 -12.25 8.90 2.55
CA ARG A 114 -13.31 8.48 1.64
C ARG A 114 -14.18 9.68 1.27
N CYS A 115 -14.34 9.91 -0.03
CA CYS A 115 -15.35 10.83 -0.55
C CYS A 115 -16.75 10.33 -0.20
N ASP A 116 -17.63 11.23 0.20
CA ASP A 116 -18.97 10.87 0.64
C ASP A 116 -19.74 10.11 -0.44
N ASP A 117 -19.52 10.49 -1.71
CA ASP A 117 -20.11 9.88 -2.91
C ASP A 117 -19.35 8.68 -3.49
N ALA A 118 -18.24 8.25 -2.89
CA ALA A 118 -17.49 7.08 -3.36
C ALA A 118 -18.37 5.83 -3.42
N GLN A 119 -18.27 5.04 -4.51
CA GLN A 119 -19.11 3.84 -4.67
C GLN A 119 -18.88 2.78 -3.60
N MET A 120 -17.64 2.62 -3.14
CA MET A 120 -17.33 1.70 -2.06
C MET A 120 -17.86 2.23 -0.74
N SER A 121 -18.59 1.39 0.01
CA SER A 121 -18.90 1.68 1.41
C SER A 121 -17.63 1.63 2.26
N ILE A 122 -17.59 2.31 3.41
CA ILE A 122 -16.45 2.20 4.31
C ILE A 122 -16.20 0.75 4.74
N GLY A 123 -17.25 -0.04 4.97
CA GLY A 123 -17.11 -1.47 5.30
C GLY A 123 -16.40 -2.25 4.20
N SER A 124 -16.71 -1.96 2.93
CA SER A 124 -16.02 -2.56 1.77
C SER A 124 -14.55 -2.15 1.71
N VAL A 125 -14.25 -0.88 1.99
CA VAL A 125 -12.86 -0.37 2.05
C VAL A 125 -12.06 -1.09 3.12
N LEU A 126 -12.61 -1.21 4.33
CA LEU A 126 -11.91 -1.86 5.44
C LEU A 126 -11.77 -3.38 5.23
N ASP A 127 -12.76 -4.03 4.61
CA ASP A 127 -12.67 -5.44 4.23
C ASP A 127 -11.55 -5.65 3.20
N ARG A 128 -11.49 -4.84 2.13
CA ARG A 128 -10.44 -5.00 1.09
C ARG A 128 -9.05 -4.70 1.60
N LEU A 129 -8.87 -3.58 2.31
CA LEU A 129 -7.60 -3.27 2.98
C LEU A 129 -7.24 -4.39 3.97
N GLY A 130 -8.21 -4.89 4.72
CA GLY A 130 -8.09 -6.02 5.65
C GLY A 130 -7.61 -7.32 4.99
N ARG A 131 -7.91 -7.55 3.71
CA ARG A 131 -7.49 -8.76 2.97
C ARG A 131 -6.09 -8.66 2.39
N VAL A 132 -5.52 -7.46 2.22
CA VAL A 132 -4.12 -7.33 1.80
C VAL A 132 -3.23 -7.97 2.88
N PRO A 133 -2.33 -8.92 2.53
CA PRO A 133 -1.50 -9.61 3.53
C PRO A 133 -0.71 -8.62 4.38
N VAL A 134 -0.62 -8.82 5.70
CA VAL A 134 -0.06 -7.82 6.62
C VAL A 134 1.39 -7.44 6.28
N GLY A 135 2.19 -8.39 5.79
CA GLY A 135 3.57 -8.15 5.37
C GLY A 135 3.70 -7.22 4.17
N LEU A 136 2.67 -7.17 3.33
CA LEU A 136 2.56 -6.22 2.21
C LEU A 136 1.83 -4.94 2.65
N ARG A 137 0.69 -5.08 3.33
CA ARG A 137 -0.15 -3.97 3.82
C ARG A 137 0.61 -2.95 4.65
N ARG A 138 1.63 -3.38 5.40
CA ARG A 138 2.45 -2.47 6.21
C ARG A 138 3.21 -1.39 5.43
N TYR A 139 3.31 -1.52 4.10
CA TYR A 139 3.91 -0.52 3.22
C TYR A 139 2.89 0.50 2.69
N ALA A 140 1.59 0.21 2.79
CA ALA A 140 0.54 1.15 2.41
C ALA A 140 0.64 2.42 3.26
N GLY A 141 0.44 3.56 2.62
CA GLY A 141 0.26 4.85 3.28
C GLY A 141 -1.21 5.12 3.56
N THR A 142 -1.66 6.29 3.14
CA THR A 142 -3.07 6.69 3.23
C THR A 142 -3.86 6.08 2.10
N ILE A 143 -5.02 5.50 2.43
CA ILE A 143 -5.96 5.00 1.41
C ILE A 143 -6.98 6.09 1.13
N VAL A 144 -7.02 6.58 -0.11
CA VAL A 144 -7.96 7.61 -0.58
C VAL A 144 -8.96 6.94 -1.51
N VAL A 145 -10.24 6.98 -1.17
CA VAL A 145 -11.31 6.30 -1.91
C VAL A 145 -12.29 7.32 -2.45
N VAL A 146 -12.40 7.36 -3.77
CA VAL A 146 -13.11 8.41 -4.49
C VAL A 146 -14.14 7.84 -5.46
N ALA A 147 -15.09 8.68 -5.83
CA ALA A 147 -16.07 8.32 -6.83
C ALA A 147 -15.47 8.35 -8.24
N THR A 148 -15.99 7.54 -9.15
CA THR A 148 -15.69 7.65 -10.58
C THR A 148 -16.93 7.44 -11.45
N ASN A 149 -17.01 8.12 -12.59
CA ASN A 149 -18.00 7.85 -13.63
C ASN A 149 -17.44 7.02 -14.79
N SER A 150 -16.16 6.67 -14.73
CA SER A 150 -15.46 5.82 -15.71
C SER A 150 -15.33 4.38 -15.19
N THR A 151 -14.58 3.56 -15.91
CA THR A 151 -14.11 2.27 -15.40
C THR A 151 -13.38 2.48 -14.07
N PRO A 152 -13.63 1.63 -13.05
CA PRO A 152 -12.86 1.68 -11.80
C PRO A 152 -11.37 1.63 -12.09
N HIS A 153 -10.59 2.42 -11.37
CA HIS A 153 -9.13 2.45 -11.53
C HIS A 153 -8.45 2.80 -10.21
N ALA A 154 -7.15 2.64 -10.17
CA ALA A 154 -6.35 2.99 -9.02
C ALA A 154 -4.95 3.42 -9.43
N TYR A 155 -4.29 4.15 -8.54
CA TYR A 155 -2.87 4.45 -8.61
C TYR A 155 -2.27 4.57 -7.21
N THR A 156 -0.95 4.44 -7.11
CA THR A 156 -0.21 4.61 -5.86
C THR A 156 0.94 5.59 -6.06
N LEU A 157 1.05 6.55 -5.14
CA LEU A 157 2.11 7.54 -5.12
C LEU A 157 3.40 6.95 -4.54
N THR A 158 4.53 7.60 -4.80
CA THR A 158 5.82 7.25 -4.17
C THR A 158 5.80 7.37 -2.64
N THR A 159 4.86 8.16 -2.10
CA THR A 159 4.56 8.22 -0.66
C THR A 159 3.81 7.00 -0.13
N GLY A 160 3.50 6.00 -0.95
CA GLY A 160 2.68 4.84 -0.61
C GLY A 160 1.20 5.16 -0.41
N ASP A 161 0.79 6.42 -0.59
CA ASP A 161 -0.63 6.78 -0.58
C ASP A 161 -1.29 6.18 -1.83
N THR A 162 -2.38 5.45 -1.63
CA THR A 162 -3.08 4.70 -2.67
C THR A 162 -4.46 5.30 -2.90
N HIS A 163 -4.74 5.62 -4.16
CA HIS A 163 -5.97 6.23 -4.62
C HIS A 163 -6.81 5.19 -5.37
N ILE A 164 -8.04 4.98 -4.91
CA ILE A 164 -8.97 4.00 -5.45
C ILE A 164 -10.22 4.71 -5.96
N PHE A 165 -10.47 4.58 -7.26
CA PHE A 165 -11.59 5.21 -7.96
C PHE A 165 -12.65 4.14 -8.26
N GLY A 166 -13.81 4.24 -7.61
CA GLY A 166 -14.88 3.26 -7.77
C GLY A 166 -14.63 1.96 -6.99
N ASP A 167 -15.15 0.84 -7.53
CA ASP A 167 -15.19 -0.45 -6.84
C ASP A 167 -14.15 -1.44 -7.40
N CYS A 168 -12.90 -1.31 -6.99
CA CYS A 168 -11.79 -2.08 -7.55
C CYS A 168 -11.63 -3.50 -6.98
N SER A 169 -11.32 -4.48 -7.83
CA SER A 169 -11.12 -5.89 -7.44
C SER A 169 -9.97 -6.06 -6.44
N MET A 170 -9.96 -7.18 -5.70
CA MET A 170 -8.87 -7.45 -4.75
C MET A 170 -7.49 -7.56 -5.41
N ASN A 171 -7.42 -7.98 -6.67
CA ASN A 171 -6.18 -7.98 -7.44
C ASN A 171 -5.60 -6.56 -7.54
N ALA A 172 -6.45 -5.55 -7.75
CA ALA A 172 -6.02 -4.16 -7.81
C ALA A 172 -5.55 -3.63 -6.45
N TRP A 173 -6.24 -3.96 -5.36
CA TRP A 173 -5.79 -3.59 -4.00
C TRP A 173 -4.41 -4.15 -3.68
N VAL A 174 -4.16 -5.40 -4.09
CA VAL A 174 -2.86 -6.05 -3.94
C VAL A 174 -1.81 -5.38 -4.83
N HIS A 175 -2.11 -5.15 -6.11
CA HIS A 175 -1.25 -4.45 -7.08
C HIS A 175 -0.78 -3.09 -6.55
N GLU A 176 -1.72 -2.25 -6.12
CA GLU A 176 -1.41 -0.93 -5.59
C GLU A 176 -0.56 -0.99 -4.31
N THR A 177 -0.81 -1.99 -3.46
CA THR A 177 0.05 -2.14 -2.27
C THR A 177 1.45 -2.64 -2.65
N ILE A 178 1.61 -3.39 -3.74
CA ILE A 178 2.94 -3.76 -4.27
C ILE A 178 3.68 -2.52 -4.76
N HIS A 179 3.01 -1.54 -5.37
CA HIS A 179 3.61 -0.23 -5.65
C HIS A 179 4.06 0.47 -4.36
N ALA A 180 3.26 0.44 -3.31
CA ALA A 180 3.65 1.03 -2.03
C ALA A 180 4.91 0.36 -1.43
N PHE A 181 5.07 -0.96 -1.61
CA PHE A 181 6.29 -1.67 -1.27
C PHE A 181 7.46 -1.32 -2.20
N ASP A 182 7.23 -1.28 -3.52
CA ASP A 182 8.25 -0.94 -4.51
C ASP A 182 8.80 0.48 -4.27
N PHE A 183 7.95 1.42 -3.85
CA PHE A 183 8.34 2.79 -3.55
C PHE A 183 8.77 3.03 -2.11
N ALA A 184 8.81 1.98 -1.28
CA ALA A 184 9.39 2.10 0.04
C ALA A 184 10.87 2.51 -0.09
N GLU A 185 11.27 3.45 0.79
CA GLU A 185 12.56 4.14 0.70
C GLU A 185 13.71 3.17 0.44
N ASP A 186 14.64 3.57 -0.45
CA ASP A 186 15.87 2.87 -0.81
C ASP A 186 15.77 1.53 -1.56
N THR A 187 14.57 1.09 -1.98
CA THR A 187 14.46 -0.31 -2.46
C THR A 187 13.86 -0.58 -3.82
N ARG A 188 13.32 0.41 -4.54
CA ARG A 188 12.71 0.31 -5.90
C ARG A 188 13.09 -0.94 -6.67
N GLN A 189 12.39 -2.04 -6.37
CA GLN A 189 12.72 -3.40 -6.79
C GLN A 189 12.49 -3.55 -8.28
N SER A 190 11.46 -2.88 -8.80
CA SER A 190 11.21 -2.70 -10.23
C SER A 190 12.33 -2.00 -10.99
N SER A 191 13.27 -1.35 -10.28
CA SER A 191 14.44 -0.68 -10.85
C SER A 191 15.75 -1.38 -10.49
N ALA A 192 15.68 -2.49 -9.74
CA ALA A 192 16.85 -3.25 -9.35
C ALA A 192 17.49 -3.96 -10.56
N PRO A 193 18.83 -4.11 -10.60
CA PRO A 193 19.51 -4.82 -11.69
C PRO A 193 18.99 -6.26 -11.89
N GLY A 194 18.63 -6.94 -10.80
CA GLY A 194 18.03 -8.27 -10.87
C GLY A 194 16.72 -8.31 -11.65
N TRP A 195 15.83 -7.33 -11.43
CA TRP A 195 14.57 -7.22 -12.16
C TRP A 195 14.78 -6.91 -13.64
N SER A 196 15.63 -5.93 -13.94
CA SER A 196 15.95 -5.61 -15.34
C SER A 196 16.57 -6.80 -16.10
N SER A 197 17.37 -7.62 -15.41
CA SER A 197 17.96 -8.85 -15.98
C SER A 197 16.90 -9.92 -16.23
N ALA A 198 15.92 -10.05 -15.33
CA ALA A 198 14.80 -10.97 -15.49
C ALA A 198 13.95 -10.59 -16.71
N LEU A 199 13.54 -9.32 -16.80
CA LEU A 199 12.82 -8.76 -17.96
C LEU A 199 13.55 -8.96 -19.28
N ALA A 200 14.87 -8.78 -19.31
CA ALA A 200 15.68 -8.95 -20.51
C ALA A 200 15.86 -10.43 -20.94
N THR A 201 15.64 -11.38 -20.03
CA THR A 201 15.83 -12.82 -20.27
C THR A 201 14.51 -13.51 -20.65
N ASP A 202 13.42 -13.07 -20.04
CA ASP A 202 12.09 -13.60 -20.29
C ASP A 202 11.52 -13.16 -21.64
N SER A 203 10.52 -13.89 -22.12
CA SER A 203 9.89 -13.65 -23.44
C SER A 203 8.42 -13.22 -23.34
N CYS A 204 7.86 -13.23 -22.12
CA CYS A 204 6.51 -12.80 -21.85
C CYS A 204 6.40 -12.02 -20.53
N VAL A 205 5.27 -11.34 -20.37
CA VAL A 205 4.82 -10.67 -19.14
C VAL A 205 3.44 -11.22 -18.74
N PRO A 206 2.94 -10.94 -17.52
CA PRO A 206 1.62 -11.40 -17.09
C PRO A 206 0.50 -11.02 -18.06
N ASP A 207 0.34 -9.73 -18.34
CA ASP A 207 -0.79 -9.24 -19.11
C ASP A 207 -0.45 -8.01 -19.97
N SER A 208 -1.44 -7.50 -20.69
CA SER A 208 -1.23 -6.33 -21.57
C SER A 208 -0.88 -5.07 -20.79
N TYR A 209 -1.35 -4.95 -19.56
CA TYR A 209 -1.05 -3.81 -18.69
C TYR A 209 0.42 -3.81 -18.23
N SER A 210 0.98 -4.98 -17.99
CA SER A 210 2.40 -5.16 -17.65
C SER A 210 3.36 -4.54 -18.69
N LEU A 211 2.92 -4.37 -19.94
CA LEU A 211 3.74 -3.75 -20.99
C LEU A 211 3.94 -2.24 -20.83
N VAL A 212 3.17 -1.59 -19.96
CA VAL A 212 3.24 -0.13 -19.75
C VAL A 212 4.66 0.27 -19.35
N ASN A 213 5.26 -0.42 -18.38
CA ASN A 213 6.68 -0.30 -18.01
C ASN A 213 7.07 -1.39 -16.98
N ALA A 214 8.36 -1.41 -16.58
CA ALA A 214 8.90 -2.35 -15.60
C ALA A 214 8.29 -2.26 -14.19
N VAL A 215 7.68 -1.13 -13.82
CA VAL A 215 7.04 -0.90 -12.52
C VAL A 215 5.67 -1.58 -12.48
N GLU A 216 4.86 -1.39 -13.52
CA GLU A 216 3.58 -2.09 -13.64
C GLU A 216 3.77 -3.60 -13.77
N ASP A 217 4.75 -4.04 -14.56
CA ASP A 217 5.07 -5.46 -14.66
C ASP A 217 5.46 -6.06 -13.30
N PHE A 218 6.25 -5.34 -12.49
CA PHE A 218 6.63 -5.81 -11.16
C PHE A 218 5.43 -6.00 -10.24
N ALA A 219 4.49 -5.04 -10.25
CA ALA A 219 3.27 -5.16 -9.48
C ALA A 219 2.39 -6.34 -9.95
N GLN A 220 2.24 -6.54 -11.26
CA GLN A 220 1.48 -7.65 -11.83
C GLN A 220 2.10 -9.02 -11.50
N VAL A 221 3.42 -9.16 -11.62
CA VAL A 221 4.14 -10.37 -11.22
C VAL A 221 4.02 -10.62 -9.71
N GLY A 222 3.99 -9.55 -8.91
CA GLY A 222 3.75 -9.66 -7.48
C GLY A 222 2.37 -10.25 -7.14
N VAL A 223 1.30 -9.80 -7.80
CA VAL A 223 -0.04 -10.38 -7.64
C VAL A 223 -0.05 -11.88 -8.00
N ILE A 224 0.60 -12.27 -9.10
CA ILE A 224 0.76 -13.69 -9.48
C ILE A 224 1.54 -14.46 -8.41
N THR A 225 2.59 -13.87 -7.85
CA THR A 225 3.40 -14.49 -6.79
C THR A 225 2.54 -14.75 -5.54
N ILE A 226 1.70 -13.80 -5.13
CA ILE A 226 0.76 -13.99 -4.02
C ILE A 226 -0.27 -15.08 -4.35
N TYR A 227 -0.81 -15.11 -5.57
CA TYR A 227 -1.68 -16.19 -6.03
C TYR A 227 -0.99 -17.55 -5.87
N MET A 228 0.24 -17.69 -6.35
CA MET A 228 1.00 -18.93 -6.24
C MET A 228 1.14 -19.35 -4.77
N LEU A 229 1.45 -18.42 -3.87
CA LEU A 229 1.59 -18.74 -2.45
C LEU A 229 0.27 -19.23 -1.83
N VAL A 230 -0.87 -18.62 -2.14
CA VAL A 230 -2.17 -19.05 -1.60
C VAL A 230 -2.77 -20.27 -2.32
N TYR A 231 -2.26 -20.64 -3.49
CA TYR A 231 -2.69 -21.83 -4.24
C TYR A 231 -1.62 -22.92 -4.34
N GLY A 232 -0.67 -22.95 -3.40
CA GLY A 232 0.30 -24.05 -3.26
C GLY A 232 1.28 -24.19 -4.43
N GLY A 233 1.77 -23.07 -4.93
CA GLY A 233 2.73 -22.96 -6.04
C GLY A 233 2.10 -23.00 -7.43
N ARG A 234 0.76 -23.05 -7.54
CA ARG A 234 0.07 -23.09 -8.83
C ARG A 234 -0.08 -21.69 -9.41
N LEU A 235 0.19 -21.55 -10.71
CA LEU A 235 -0.14 -20.33 -11.45
C LEU A 235 -1.65 -20.17 -11.63
N PRO A 236 -2.15 -18.93 -11.81
CA PRO A 236 -3.53 -18.71 -12.19
C PRO A 236 -3.86 -19.36 -13.54
N PRO A 237 -5.14 -19.69 -13.81
CA PRO A 237 -5.57 -20.22 -15.10
C PRO A 237 -5.17 -19.29 -16.25
N GLY A 238 -4.61 -19.85 -17.33
CA GLY A 238 -4.16 -19.10 -18.51
C GLY A 238 -2.65 -18.80 -18.52
N PHE A 239 -2.01 -18.80 -17.36
CA PHE A 239 -0.58 -18.46 -17.24
C PHE A 239 0.33 -19.69 -17.29
N VAL A 240 1.53 -19.50 -17.84
CA VAL A 240 2.61 -20.49 -17.89
C VAL A 240 3.91 -19.89 -17.36
N ALA A 241 4.70 -20.69 -16.64
CA ALA A 241 5.91 -20.19 -15.99
C ALA A 241 7.07 -19.98 -16.99
N ASP A 242 7.19 -20.84 -18.01
CA ASP A 242 8.38 -20.97 -18.85
C ASP A 242 8.84 -19.65 -19.48
N CYS A 243 7.90 -18.79 -19.88
CA CYS A 243 8.23 -17.53 -20.57
C CYS A 243 8.49 -16.33 -19.65
N MET A 244 8.13 -16.42 -18.36
CA MET A 244 8.33 -15.37 -17.33
C MET A 244 9.05 -15.91 -16.08
N SER A 245 9.80 -17.00 -16.24
CA SER A 245 10.36 -17.76 -15.12
C SER A 245 11.39 -16.96 -14.32
N ASN A 246 12.12 -16.04 -14.96
CA ASN A 246 13.12 -15.22 -14.28
C ASN A 246 12.45 -14.10 -13.46
N GLN A 247 11.37 -13.51 -13.97
CA GLN A 247 10.55 -12.54 -13.24
C GLN A 247 9.95 -13.18 -11.98
N LEU A 248 9.32 -14.35 -12.11
CA LEU A 248 8.77 -15.10 -10.98
C LEU A 248 9.84 -15.48 -9.96
N ALA A 249 11.02 -15.90 -10.42
CA ALA A 249 12.14 -16.24 -9.56
C ALA A 249 12.68 -15.01 -8.81
N PHE A 250 12.78 -13.85 -9.47
CA PHE A 250 13.18 -12.60 -8.83
C PHE A 250 12.18 -12.21 -7.74
N ALA A 251 10.88 -12.14 -8.06
CA ALA A 251 9.85 -11.79 -7.09
C ALA A 251 9.88 -12.74 -5.89
N SER A 252 9.88 -14.06 -6.14
CA SER A 252 9.92 -15.08 -5.08
C SER A 252 11.19 -15.04 -4.21
N SER A 253 12.26 -14.38 -4.66
CA SER A 253 13.50 -14.25 -3.90
C SER A 253 13.47 -13.10 -2.88
N LEU A 254 12.53 -12.16 -3.00
CA LEU A 254 12.43 -11.03 -2.09
C LEU A 254 11.90 -11.47 -0.73
N ALA A 255 12.46 -10.92 0.34
CA ALA A 255 12.09 -11.26 1.71
C ALA A 255 10.60 -11.02 2.01
N MET A 256 9.98 -10.04 1.35
CA MET A 256 8.55 -9.76 1.47
C MET A 256 7.67 -10.94 1.06
N TYR A 257 8.07 -11.76 0.08
CA TYR A 257 7.30 -12.92 -0.37
C TYR A 257 7.61 -14.21 0.40
N ASN A 258 8.48 -14.14 1.42
CA ASN A 258 8.56 -15.22 2.40
C ASN A 258 7.18 -15.37 3.09
N PRO A 259 6.57 -16.57 3.13
CA PRO A 259 5.23 -16.74 3.69
C PRO A 259 5.08 -16.28 5.14
N GLU A 260 6.11 -16.43 5.99
CA GLU A 260 6.08 -15.97 7.38
C GLU A 260 6.04 -14.44 7.48
N ASN A 261 6.73 -13.76 6.55
CA ASN A 261 6.71 -12.31 6.46
C ASN A 261 5.40 -11.81 5.83
N LEU A 262 5.05 -12.33 4.65
CA LEU A 262 3.89 -11.86 3.89
C LEU A 262 2.58 -12.04 4.65
N PHE A 263 2.41 -13.23 5.23
CA PHE A 263 1.16 -13.69 5.84
C PHE A 263 1.24 -13.86 7.36
N GLY A 264 2.26 -13.28 7.99
CA GLY A 264 2.43 -13.31 9.44
C GLY A 264 1.23 -12.71 10.19
N ASN A 265 1.30 -12.73 11.51
CA ASN A 265 0.25 -12.19 12.38
C ASN A 265 0.57 -10.79 12.92
N THR A 266 1.60 -10.14 12.36
CA THR A 266 2.05 -8.82 12.81
C THR A 266 2.64 -8.00 11.66
N CYS A 267 2.46 -6.68 11.69
CA CYS A 267 3.22 -5.75 10.87
C CYS A 267 4.62 -5.40 11.44
N ASN A 268 4.98 -5.91 12.63
CA ASN A 268 6.33 -5.77 13.16
C ASN A 268 7.25 -6.89 12.64
N ILE A 269 7.56 -6.83 11.35
CA ILE A 269 8.41 -7.82 10.69
C ILE A 269 9.82 -7.25 10.55
N VAL A 270 10.80 -8.05 10.94
CA VAL A 270 12.24 -7.77 10.79
C VAL A 270 12.78 -8.70 9.71
N ASP A 271 12.69 -8.27 8.46
CA ASP A 271 13.04 -9.05 7.27
C ASP A 271 14.29 -8.53 6.55
N GLY A 272 14.90 -7.46 7.06
CA GLY A 272 16.02 -6.77 6.40
C GLY A 272 15.60 -6.08 5.09
N GLY A 273 14.31 -5.96 4.83
CA GLY A 273 13.73 -5.24 3.71
C GLY A 273 13.71 -3.71 3.92
N PRO A 274 13.04 -2.98 3.01
CA PRO A 274 12.86 -1.54 3.16
C PRO A 274 12.17 -1.16 4.46
N PRO A 275 12.38 0.06 4.97
CA PRO A 275 11.57 0.57 6.06
C PRO A 275 10.09 0.64 5.63
N ALA A 276 9.25 -0.09 6.36
CA ALA A 276 7.80 -0.03 6.20
C ALA A 276 7.21 1.18 6.94
N ARG A 277 6.02 1.61 6.52
CA ARG A 277 5.28 2.72 7.14
C ARG A 277 4.64 2.31 8.46
N HIS A 278 4.27 1.03 8.56
CA HIS A 278 3.71 0.42 9.74
C HIS A 278 4.65 -0.67 10.27
N THR A 279 5.05 -0.55 11.54
CA THR A 279 6.09 -1.37 12.18
C THR A 279 5.75 -1.78 13.62
N ALA A 280 4.75 -1.18 14.26
CA ALA A 280 4.40 -1.52 15.63
C ALA A 280 3.64 -2.85 15.71
N SER A 281 4.01 -3.70 16.67
CA SER A 281 3.23 -4.90 16.97
C SER A 281 1.85 -4.54 17.53
N PRO A 282 0.80 -5.34 17.25
CA PRO A 282 -0.47 -5.18 17.95
C PRO A 282 -0.27 -5.41 19.45
N ALA A 283 -1.15 -4.81 20.27
CA ALA A 283 -1.08 -4.93 21.72
C ALA A 283 -1.23 -6.37 22.22
N VAL A 284 -1.96 -7.19 21.47
CA VAL A 284 -2.13 -8.63 21.71
C VAL A 284 -1.89 -9.34 20.37
N LEU A 285 -0.86 -10.17 20.31
CA LEU A 285 -0.66 -11.08 19.18
C LEU A 285 -1.62 -12.27 19.35
N ASP A 286 -2.39 -12.57 18.31
CA ASP A 286 -3.13 -13.82 18.23
C ASP A 286 -2.19 -14.90 17.63
N PRO A 287 -1.69 -15.86 18.45
CA PRO A 287 -0.83 -16.92 17.94
C PRO A 287 -1.57 -17.95 17.09
N SER A 288 -2.92 -17.95 17.11
CA SER A 288 -3.74 -18.86 16.31
C SER A 288 -3.97 -18.37 14.87
N ARG A 289 -3.72 -17.08 14.62
CA ARG A 289 -3.68 -16.48 13.29
C ARG A 289 -2.33 -16.71 12.61
N THR A 290 -1.89 -17.95 12.50
CA THR A 290 -0.97 -18.29 11.41
C THR A 290 -1.84 -18.41 10.16
N PHE A 291 -1.51 -17.72 9.06
CA PHE A 291 -2.09 -18.10 7.76
C PHE A 291 -1.98 -19.62 7.66
N PRO A 292 -3.07 -20.33 7.30
CA PRO A 292 -3.11 -21.78 7.40
C PRO A 292 -1.89 -22.34 6.72
N ASP A 293 -1.20 -23.27 7.38
CA ASP A 293 -0.01 -23.95 6.87
C ASP A 293 -0.14 -24.17 5.37
N VAL A 294 0.50 -23.29 4.59
CA VAL A 294 0.54 -23.40 3.12
C VAL A 294 1.21 -24.73 2.72
N VAL A 295 1.80 -25.43 3.69
CA VAL A 295 2.57 -26.64 3.50
C VAL A 295 2.10 -27.73 4.47
N SER A 296 1.08 -28.49 4.07
CA SER A 296 1.17 -29.95 4.27
C SER A 296 0.38 -30.80 3.27
N ASN A 297 -0.66 -30.31 2.59
CA ASN A 297 -1.46 -31.17 1.69
C ASN A 297 -2.18 -30.48 0.50
N GLY A 298 -1.76 -29.28 0.08
CA GLY A 298 -2.24 -28.68 -1.19
C GLY A 298 -3.74 -28.36 -1.28
N GLN A 299 -4.46 -28.29 -0.15
CA GLN A 299 -5.84 -27.82 -0.09
C GLN A 299 -5.98 -26.75 0.98
N ILE A 300 -6.07 -25.49 0.55
CA ILE A 300 -6.61 -24.42 1.39
C ILE A 300 -8.13 -24.54 1.32
N SER A 301 -8.78 -24.86 2.45
CA SER A 301 -10.23 -24.91 2.57
C SER A 301 -10.73 -23.62 3.22
N TRP A 302 -11.07 -22.63 2.40
CA TRP A 302 -11.92 -21.52 2.81
C TRP A 302 -13.32 -21.72 2.22
N ARG A 303 -14.36 -21.70 3.07
CA ARG A 303 -15.76 -21.63 2.62
C ARG A 303 -16.22 -20.19 2.70
N TYR A 304 -16.20 -19.46 1.59
CA TYR A 304 -16.94 -18.20 1.46
C TYR A 304 -17.55 -18.05 0.06
N GLU A 305 -18.76 -17.49 0.04
CA GLU A 305 -19.58 -17.24 -1.15
C GLU A 305 -18.93 -16.17 -2.04
N HIS A 306 -18.96 -16.39 -3.36
CA HIS A 306 -18.35 -15.53 -4.36
C HIS A 306 -19.14 -14.22 -4.53
N TYR A 307 -18.45 -13.09 -4.41
CA TYR A 307 -18.89 -11.81 -4.96
C TYR A 307 -17.97 -11.46 -6.12
N TRP A 308 -18.50 -11.50 -7.35
CA TRP A 308 -17.75 -11.08 -8.53
C TRP A 308 -17.79 -9.55 -8.60
N GLY A 309 -16.68 -8.89 -8.27
CA GLY A 309 -16.46 -7.49 -8.64
C GLY A 309 -16.06 -7.40 -10.11
N SER A 310 -16.49 -6.36 -10.80
CA SER A 310 -15.96 -6.01 -12.13
C SER A 310 -14.49 -5.60 -12.03
N GLY A 311 -13.66 -6.00 -12.99
CA GLY A 311 -12.23 -5.66 -13.04
C GLY A 311 -11.99 -4.16 -12.95
N CYS A 312 -11.00 -3.78 -12.14
CA CYS A 312 -10.46 -2.43 -12.06
C CYS A 312 -9.43 -2.27 -13.18
N GLY A 313 -9.50 -1.18 -13.93
CA GLY A 313 -8.38 -0.72 -14.74
C GLY A 313 -7.23 -0.26 -13.84
N PHE A 314 -6.04 -0.11 -14.40
CA PHE A 314 -4.89 0.37 -13.67
C PHE A 314 -4.41 1.65 -14.36
N ASP A 315 -4.39 2.75 -13.62
CA ASP A 315 -3.84 4.01 -14.09
C ASP A 315 -2.45 4.09 -13.46
N GLY A 316 -1.39 3.94 -14.24
CA GLY A 316 -0.05 3.59 -13.72
C GLY A 316 0.47 4.39 -12.54
N ALA A 317 1.49 3.85 -11.88
CA ALA A 317 2.15 4.46 -10.74
C ALA A 317 2.60 5.88 -11.06
N ARG A 318 2.04 6.83 -10.29
CA ARG A 318 2.42 8.24 -10.39
C ARG A 318 3.60 8.47 -9.45
N GLN A 319 4.71 8.93 -10.04
CA GLN A 319 5.87 9.33 -9.25
C GLN A 319 5.53 10.52 -8.37
#